data_AF-A0A9C7PQV7-F1
#
_entry.id   AF-A0A9C7PQV7-F1
#
_cell.length_a   1.000
_cell.length_b   1.000
_cell.length_c   1.000
_cell.angle_alpha   90.00
_cell.angle_beta   90.00
_cell.angle_gamma   90.00
#
_symmetry.space_group_name_H-M   'P 1'
#
loop_
_entity.id
_entity.type
_entity.pdbx_description
1 polymer ?
#
loop_
_entity_poly.entity_id
_entity_poly.type
_entity_poly.pdbx_seq_one_letter_code
_entity_poly.pdbx_strand_id
1 'polypeptide(L)'
;MPRTGFRRAIRKRKNRSSRNSRRKGGKPVKTQEQLDAEMMLYQAEKEGKDKEQVKLEIEKMKREREKAKLDEEMDEYFKKRDTDN
;
A
#
# COMPACT_ATOMS: atom_id res chain seq x y z
N MET A 1 42.17 54.72 4.82
CA MET A 1 41.14 53.70 5.06
C MET A 1 39.91 54.33 5.72
N PRO A 2 38.74 54.28 5.06
CA PRO A 2 37.47 54.16 5.79
C PRO A 2 36.41 53.25 5.11
N ARG A 3 35.85 52.36 5.94
CA ARG A 3 34.46 51.86 6.06
C ARG A 3 33.64 51.61 4.78
N THR A 4 33.60 50.35 4.36
CA THR A 4 32.63 49.77 3.42
C THR A 4 31.19 50.07 3.85
N GLY A 5 30.57 51.02 3.16
CA GLY A 5 29.18 51.43 3.34
C GLY A 5 28.21 50.32 2.92
N PHE A 6 27.48 49.83 3.92
CA PHE A 6 26.31 48.96 3.83
C PHE A 6 25.29 49.48 2.80
N ARG A 7 25.23 48.88 1.61
CA ARG A 7 24.04 48.93 0.74
C ARG A 7 23.72 47.53 0.25
N ARG A 8 23.21 46.72 1.19
CA ARG A 8 22.69 45.38 0.95
C ARG A 8 21.43 45.53 0.09
N ALA A 9 21.56 45.27 -1.22
CA ALA A 9 20.44 45.17 -2.14
C ALA A 9 19.48 44.07 -1.63
N ILE A 10 18.35 44.48 -1.05
CA ILE A 10 17.26 43.58 -0.69
C ILE A 10 16.59 43.16 -2.00
N ARG A 11 17.18 42.16 -2.66
CA ARG A 11 16.58 41.48 -3.80
C ARG A 11 15.34 40.78 -3.27
N LYS A 12 14.16 41.40 -3.46
CA LYS A 12 12.86 40.84 -3.07
C LYS A 12 12.75 39.44 -3.69
N ARG A 13 12.96 38.41 -2.86
CA ARG A 13 12.81 37.01 -3.23
C ARG A 13 11.35 36.81 -3.63
N LYS A 14 11.14 36.43 -4.89
CA LYS A 14 9.85 36.07 -5.47
C LYS A 14 9.19 35.03 -4.56
N ASN A 15 8.06 35.42 -3.96
CA ASN A 15 7.33 34.61 -2.99
C ASN A 15 6.91 33.26 -3.61
N ARG A 16 7.41 32.20 -2.98
CA ARG A 16 6.70 30.98 -2.59
C ARG A 16 5.76 30.34 -3.62
N SER A 17 6.31 29.27 -4.21
CA SER A 17 5.66 27.96 -4.35
C SER A 17 4.20 27.95 -4.82
N SER A 18 3.99 28.03 -6.12
CA SER A 18 2.86 27.32 -6.74
C SER A 18 3.20 25.82 -6.79
N ARG A 19 3.38 25.19 -5.62
CA ARG A 19 3.51 23.73 -5.53
C ARG A 19 2.11 23.13 -5.62
N ASN A 20 1.44 23.39 -6.74
CA ASN A 20 0.22 22.72 -7.13
C ASN A 20 0.56 21.63 -8.16
N SER A 21 1.57 20.81 -7.86
CA SER A 21 1.64 19.49 -8.47
C SER A 21 0.63 18.63 -7.71
N ARG A 22 -0.66 18.80 -8.02
CA ARG A 22 -1.62 17.73 -7.84
C ARG A 22 -1.02 16.56 -8.62
N ARG A 23 -0.35 15.63 -7.93
CA ARG A 23 0.19 14.40 -8.50
C ARG A 23 -1.01 13.58 -8.98
N LYS A 24 -1.57 13.97 -10.14
CA LYS A 24 -2.44 13.11 -10.93
C LYS A 24 -1.53 11.99 -11.44
N GLY A 25 -1.76 10.77 -10.96
CA GLY A 25 -1.03 9.58 -11.40
C GLY A 25 -0.21 8.88 -10.32
N GLY A 26 -0.69 8.86 -9.06
CA GLY A 26 -0.25 7.83 -8.13
C GLY A 26 -0.65 6.47 -8.71
N LYS A 27 0.32 5.57 -8.95
CA LYS A 27 0.03 4.18 -9.33
C LYS A 27 -0.93 3.60 -8.28
N PRO A 28 -1.91 2.77 -8.67
CA PRO A 28 -2.79 2.11 -7.69
C PRO A 28 -1.92 1.41 -6.66
N VAL A 29 -2.12 1.76 -5.38
CA VAL A 29 -1.42 1.12 -4.27
C VAL A 29 -1.96 -0.29 -4.21
N LYS A 30 -1.08 -1.27 -4.41
CA LYS A 30 -1.44 -2.70 -4.33
C LYS A 30 -1.87 -3.01 -2.89
N THR A 31 -2.85 -3.88 -2.72
CA THR A 31 -3.19 -4.40 -1.39
C THR A 31 -2.06 -5.27 -0.87
N GLN A 32 -1.96 -5.44 0.46
CA GLN A 32 -0.93 -6.30 1.05
C GLN A 32 -0.98 -7.72 0.48
N GLU A 33 -2.19 -8.26 0.29
CA GLU A 33 -2.40 -9.58 -0.31
C GLU A 33 -1.88 -9.69 -1.75
N GLN A 34 -1.94 -8.61 -2.52
CA GLN A 34 -1.39 -8.57 -3.88
C GLN A 34 0.14 -8.55 -3.85
N LEU A 35 0.73 -7.81 -2.92
CA LEU A 35 2.18 -7.79 -2.73
C LEU A 35 2.72 -9.16 -2.30
N ASP A 36 2.03 -9.82 -1.37
CA ASP A 36 2.42 -11.15 -0.89
C ASP A 36 2.33 -12.20 -2.01
N ALA A 37 1.27 -12.15 -2.84
CA ALA A 37 1.13 -13.03 -4.00
C ALA A 37 2.25 -12.80 -5.04
N GLU A 38 2.63 -11.54 -5.28
CA GLU A 38 3.73 -11.20 -6.18
C GLU A 38 5.08 -11.68 -5.65
N MET A 39 5.33 -11.59 -4.33
CA MET A 39 6.55 -12.13 -3.72
C MET A 39 6.62 -13.64 -3.86
N MET A 40 5.52 -14.37 -3.64
CA MET A 40 5.50 -15.83 -3.82
C MET A 40 5.81 -16.25 -5.26
N LEU A 41 5.21 -15.56 -6.24
CA LEU A 41 5.48 -15.83 -7.66
C LEU A 41 6.93 -15.52 -8.03
N TYR A 42 7.49 -14.42 -7.51
CA TYR A 42 8.89 -14.05 -7.73
C TYR A 42 9.86 -15.08 -7.14
N GLN A 43 9.57 -15.56 -5.92
CA GLN A 43 10.38 -16.59 -5.27
C GLN A 43 10.31 -17.94 -6.02
N ALA A 44 9.12 -18.32 -6.48
CA ALA A 44 8.94 -19.51 -7.30
C ALA A 44 9.73 -19.45 -8.61
N GLU A 45 9.73 -18.29 -9.27
CA GLU A 45 10.51 -18.06 -10.49
C GLU A 45 12.03 -18.16 -10.24
N LYS A 46 12.51 -17.65 -9.10
CA LYS A 46 13.90 -17.79 -8.66
C LYS A 46 14.31 -19.23 -8.38
N GLU A 47 13.40 -20.02 -7.83
CA GLU A 47 13.63 -21.42 -7.47
C GLU A 47 13.42 -22.38 -8.65
N GLY A 48 13.03 -21.88 -9.83
CA GLY A 48 12.74 -22.70 -11.01
C GLY A 48 11.49 -23.58 -10.83
N LYS A 49 10.61 -23.22 -9.90
CA LYS A 49 9.36 -23.93 -9.64
C LYS A 49 8.33 -23.60 -10.71
N ASP A 50 7.43 -24.55 -10.94
CA ASP A 50 6.39 -24.42 -11.93
C ASP A 50 5.40 -23.31 -11.52
N LYS A 51 5.34 -22.25 -12.32
CA LYS A 51 4.54 -21.05 -12.02
C LYS A 51 3.05 -21.36 -11.93
N GLU A 52 2.59 -22.39 -12.64
CA GLU A 52 1.18 -22.81 -12.61
C GLU A 52 0.79 -23.44 -11.28
N GLN A 53 1.68 -24.24 -10.69
CA GLN A 53 1.44 -24.86 -9.39
C GLN A 53 1.35 -23.82 -8.28
N VAL A 54 2.22 -22.80 -8.33
CA VAL A 54 2.23 -21.72 -7.32
C VAL A 54 1.00 -20.82 -7.44
N LYS A 55 0.49 -20.59 -8.66
CA LYS A 55 -0.80 -19.90 -8.84
C LYS A 55 -1.96 -20.68 -8.22
N LEU A 56 -1.99 -22.00 -8.40
CA LEU A 56 -3.01 -22.88 -7.79
C LEU A 56 -2.93 -22.87 -6.27
N GLU A 57 -1.72 -22.86 -5.68
CA GLU A 57 -1.54 -22.72 -4.24
C GLU A 57 -2.04 -21.36 -3.72
N ILE A 58 -1.71 -20.27 -4.41
CA ILE A 58 -2.19 -18.93 -4.05
C ILE A 58 -3.72 -18.87 -4.09
N GLU A 59 -4.37 -19.48 -5.09
CA GLU A 59 -5.83 -19.55 -5.15
C GLU A 59 -6.44 -20.38 -4.02
N LYS A 60 -5.84 -21.51 -3.66
CA LYS A 60 -6.28 -22.32 -2.51
C LYS A 60 -6.19 -21.52 -1.20
N MET A 61 -5.05 -20.87 -0.98
CA MET A 61 -4.82 -20.01 0.18
C MET A 61 -5.84 -18.87 0.27
N LYS A 62 -6.22 -18.27 -0.86
CA LYS A 62 -7.27 -17.24 -0.89
C LYS A 62 -8.62 -17.81 -0.50
N ARG A 63 -9.03 -18.95 -1.06
CA ARG A 63 -10.30 -19.60 -0.72
C ARG A 63 -10.36 -20.03 0.75
N GLU A 64 -9.27 -20.54 1.30
CA GLU A 64 -9.20 -20.91 2.72
C GLU A 64 -9.33 -19.69 3.63
N ARG A 65 -8.69 -18.56 3.28
CA ARG A 65 -8.84 -17.29 4.01
C ARG A 65 -10.25 -16.73 3.92
N GLU A 66 -10.88 -16.79 2.75
CA GLU A 66 -12.27 -16.37 2.57
C GLU A 66 -13.22 -17.24 3.39
N LYS A 67 -13.01 -18.56 3.40
CA LYS A 67 -13.78 -19.48 4.23
C LYS A 67 -13.60 -19.18 5.72
N ALA A 68 -12.37 -18.98 6.18
CA ALA A 68 -12.10 -18.66 7.58
C ALA A 68 -12.74 -17.33 8.00
N LYS A 69 -12.68 -16.29 7.15
CA LYS A 69 -13.37 -15.01 7.40
C LYS A 69 -14.88 -15.19 7.50
N LEU A 70 -15.48 -16.00 6.62
CA LEU A 70 -16.91 -16.29 6.68
C LEU A 70 -17.30 -17.05 7.95
N ASP A 71 -16.51 -18.04 8.36
CA ASP A 71 -16.75 -18.78 9.60
C ASP A 71 -16.65 -17.84 10.83
N GLU A 72 -15.66 -16.94 10.89
CA GLU A 72 -15.53 -15.91 11.93
C GLU A 72 -16.70 -14.92 11.93
N GLU A 73 -17.13 -14.43 10.76
CA GLU A 73 -18.28 -13.52 10.65
C GLU A 73 -19.58 -14.18 11.11
N MET A 74 -19.77 -15.46 10.81
CA MET A 74 -20.94 -16.22 11.27
C MET A 74 -20.90 -16.44 12.78
N ASP A 75 -19.74 -16.77 13.35
CA ASP A 75 -19.56 -16.91 14.80
C ASP A 75 -19.84 -15.58 15.53
N GLU A 76 -19.40 -14.45 14.99
CA GLU A 76 -19.74 -13.13 15.53
C GLU A 76 -21.23 -12.81 15.41
N TYR A 77 -21.86 -13.17 14.29
CA TYR A 77 -23.29 -12.97 14.07
C TYR A 77 -24.14 -13.78 15.07
N PHE A 78 -23.80 -15.05 15.29
CA PHE A 78 -24.49 -15.89 16.25
C PHE A 78 -24.23 -15.45 17.70
N LYS A 79 -23.00 -15.08 18.05
CA LYS A 79 -22.70 -14.52 19.39
C LYS A 79 -23.50 -13.27 19.71
N LYS A 80 -23.66 -12.36 18.74
CA LYS A 80 -24.48 -11.14 18.93
C LYS A 80 -25.97 -11.45 19.07
N ARG A 81 -26.47 -12.47 18.36
CA ARG A 81 -27.86 -12.92 18.46
C ARG A 81 -28.19 -13.54 19.82
N ASP A 82 -27.24 -14.24 20.43
CA ASP A 82 -27.42 -14.86 21.75
C ASP A 82 -27.30 -13.85 22.90
N THR A 83 -26.67 -12.69 22.69
CA THR A 83 -26.59 -11.62 23.69
C THR A 83 -27.78 -10.66 23.68
N ASP A 84 -28.57 -10.63 22.60
CA ASP A 84 -29.75 -9.77 22.44
C ASP A 84 -31.10 -10.46 22.79
N ASN A 85 -31.06 -11.72 23.26
CA ASN A 85 -32.20 -12.46 23.83
C ASN A 85 -32.05 -12.63 25.35
#